data_AF-A0A3N9P454-F1
#
_entry.id   AF-A0A3N9P454-F1
#
_cell.length_a   1.000
_cell.length_b   1.000
_cell.length_c   1.000
_cell.angle_alpha   90.00
_cell.angle_beta   90.00
_cell.angle_gamma   90.00
#
_symmetry.space_group_name_H-M   'P 1'
#
loop_
_entity.id
_entity.type
_entity.pdbx_description
1 polymer ?
#
loop_
_entity_poly.entity_id
_entity_poly.type
_entity_poly.pdbx_seq_one_letter_code
_entity_poly.pdbx_strand_id
1 'polypeptide(L)'
;MKTSFLYLVLFCCAITTFAGTPASKFDSTFIEVSPYLFALNDQDDVLPAPLQKQQLAPKNRGKALFLSLLVPGLGQYYAEARTKGAVFLGMEIGLWLTYSGFKAYGNWRQNDYETFAASHAGVNLTGKDHTYFIDVGNFDNIYEHNEYRLRQRYFYKYYQDTEFWYWDWDSKANMEKFDQLRVSADTANNRAQFVLGMIVANHLISAIDAVWSVHKYETKRLSHIDWDIQVGDGLLQPTVNVSLSVDF
;
A
#
# COMPACT_ATOMS: atom_id res chain seq x y z
N MET A 1 12.24 -18.36 11.61
CA MET A 1 13.22 -17.26 11.36
C MET A 1 13.51 -16.93 9.90
N LYS A 2 12.89 -17.57 8.89
CA LYS A 2 13.26 -17.33 7.47
C LYS A 2 12.27 -16.49 6.64
N THR A 3 11.08 -16.16 7.14
CA THR A 3 10.07 -15.38 6.38
C THR A 3 10.07 -13.88 6.66
N SER A 4 10.60 -13.43 7.80
CA SER A 4 10.74 -11.99 8.08
C SER A 4 11.81 -11.30 7.24
N PHE A 5 12.80 -12.05 6.74
CA PHE A 5 13.90 -11.49 5.95
C PHE A 5 13.46 -11.11 4.52
N LEU A 6 12.43 -11.76 3.99
CA LEU A 6 11.91 -11.49 2.63
C LEU A 6 11.15 -10.16 2.54
N TYR A 7 10.46 -9.76 3.62
CA TYR A 7 9.75 -8.48 3.70
C TYR A 7 10.70 -7.29 3.95
N LEU A 8 11.86 -7.53 4.60
CA LEU A 8 12.86 -6.51 4.87
C LEU A 8 13.64 -6.09 3.60
N VAL A 9 13.88 -7.04 2.69
CA VAL A 9 14.62 -6.77 1.44
C VAL A 9 13.80 -5.92 0.46
N LEU A 10 12.47 -6.03 0.47
CA LEU A 10 11.58 -5.13 -0.30
C LEU A 10 11.44 -3.73 0.32
N PHE A 11 11.76 -3.56 1.60
CA PHE A 11 11.68 -2.28 2.31
C PHE A 11 12.93 -1.39 2.09
N CYS A 12 14.08 -1.99 1.77
CA CYS A 12 15.36 -1.27 1.76
C CYS A 12 15.63 -0.43 0.49
N CYS A 13 14.86 -0.61 -0.59
CA CYS A 13 15.09 0.13 -1.84
C CYS A 13 14.32 1.46 -1.94
N ALA A 14 13.46 1.81 -0.97
CA ALA A 14 12.55 2.96 -1.09
C ALA A 14 12.76 4.08 -0.05
N ILE A 15 13.65 3.92 0.95
CA ILE A 15 13.77 4.91 2.02
C ILE A 15 15.24 5.17 2.36
N THR A 16 15.89 5.97 1.53
CA THR A 16 16.91 6.93 1.96
C THR A 16 16.21 8.29 1.86
N THR A 17 15.81 9.02 2.90
CA THR A 17 16.40 9.32 4.20
C THR A 17 15.31 10.04 5.02
N PHE A 18 15.14 9.71 6.30
CA PHE A 18 14.80 10.73 7.29
C PHE A 18 15.22 10.23 8.68
N ALA A 19 16.11 10.97 9.31
CA ALA A 19 16.68 10.65 10.61
C ALA A 19 15.94 11.41 11.72
N GLY A 20 15.71 10.70 12.84
CA GLY A 20 15.73 11.25 14.20
C GLY A 20 14.43 11.81 14.77
N THR A 21 13.86 11.14 15.79
CA THR A 21 13.95 11.54 17.22
C THR A 21 13.11 10.60 18.12
N PRO A 22 13.43 10.49 19.43
CA PRO A 22 13.11 9.31 20.26
C PRO A 22 11.77 9.35 20.98
N ALA A 23 11.30 8.17 21.37
CA ALA A 23 10.05 7.91 22.08
C ALA A 23 10.00 8.51 23.49
N SER A 24 8.90 9.20 23.81
CA SER A 24 8.54 9.61 25.16
C SER A 24 7.75 8.50 25.87
N LYS A 25 8.12 8.22 27.12
CA LYS A 25 7.40 7.34 28.04
C LYS A 25 6.07 7.99 28.42
N PHE A 26 4.98 7.23 28.35
CA PHE A 26 3.68 7.66 28.85
C PHE A 26 3.56 7.29 30.33
N ASP A 27 3.33 8.32 31.15
CA ASP A 27 3.23 8.26 32.60
C ASP A 27 1.79 7.91 33.02
N SER A 28 1.66 7.00 33.96
CA SER A 28 0.38 6.49 34.46
C SER A 28 -0.16 7.38 35.57
N THR A 29 -1.33 7.99 35.36
CA THR A 29 -2.08 8.64 36.44
C THR A 29 -3.43 7.97 36.66
N PHE A 30 -3.63 7.65 37.94
CA PHE A 30 -4.81 7.12 38.62
C PHE A 30 -6.09 7.91 38.29
N ILE A 31 -7.28 7.29 38.35
CA ILE A 31 -8.29 7.34 39.44
C ILE A 31 -9.49 6.52 38.88
N GLU A 32 -10.24 5.65 39.58
CA GLU A 32 -10.97 5.82 40.84
C GLU A 32 -11.31 4.43 41.42
N VAL A 33 -11.07 4.20 42.72
CA VAL A 33 -11.46 2.97 43.40
C VAL A 33 -12.84 3.18 44.01
N SER A 34 -13.87 2.53 43.47
CA SER A 34 -15.17 2.43 44.16
C SER A 34 -15.01 1.57 45.42
N PRO A 35 -15.57 1.99 46.58
CA PRO A 35 -15.54 1.17 47.78
C PRO A 35 -16.57 0.06 47.61
N TYR A 36 -16.12 -1.16 47.35
CA TYR A 36 -16.97 -2.33 47.52
C TYR A 36 -17.21 -2.53 49.01
N LEU A 37 -18.44 -2.22 49.44
CA LEU A 37 -18.99 -2.60 50.73
C LEU A 37 -18.95 -4.13 50.83
N PHE A 38 -18.09 -4.66 51.70
CA PHE A 38 -17.98 -6.09 51.96
C PHE A 38 -19.15 -6.52 52.84
N ALA A 39 -20.25 -6.93 52.21
CA ALA A 39 -21.31 -7.67 52.86
C ALA A 39 -20.87 -9.14 52.96
N LEU A 40 -20.56 -9.60 54.17
CA LEU A 40 -20.37 -11.02 54.46
C LEU A 40 -21.73 -11.72 54.32
N ASN A 41 -22.03 -12.20 53.12
CA ASN A 41 -23.10 -13.16 52.91
C ASN A 41 -22.53 -14.56 53.14
N ASP A 42 -22.78 -15.08 54.33
CA ASP A 42 -22.44 -16.43 54.75
C ASP A 42 -23.45 -17.40 54.12
N GLN A 43 -23.25 -17.71 52.83
CA GLN A 43 -24.05 -18.71 52.13
C GLN A 43 -23.29 -19.32 50.94
N ASP A 44 -22.75 -20.50 51.23
CA ASP A 44 -22.36 -21.60 50.34
C ASP A 44 -21.31 -21.32 49.25
N ASP A 45 -20.20 -22.06 49.35
CA ASP A 45 -19.14 -22.22 48.35
C ASP A 45 -19.71 -22.53 46.95
N VAL A 46 -20.02 -21.50 46.18
CA VAL A 46 -20.14 -21.59 44.72
C VAL A 46 -18.87 -20.96 44.16
N LEU A 47 -17.92 -21.83 43.80
CA LEU A 47 -16.75 -21.45 43.01
C LEU A 47 -17.19 -20.51 41.88
N PRO A 48 -16.57 -19.32 41.68
CA PRO A 48 -16.91 -18.48 40.56
C PRO A 48 -16.72 -19.31 39.29
N ALA A 49 -17.79 -19.43 38.49
CA ALA A 49 -17.76 -20.18 37.25
C ALA A 49 -16.48 -19.79 36.48
N PRO A 50 -15.71 -20.78 35.99
CA PRO A 50 -14.49 -20.47 35.26
C PRO A 50 -14.85 -19.51 34.13
N LEU A 51 -14.11 -18.41 34.03
CA LEU A 51 -14.24 -17.45 32.93
C LEU A 51 -14.20 -18.26 31.63
N GLN A 52 -15.37 -18.50 31.02
CA GLN A 52 -15.49 -19.18 29.74
C GLN A 52 -14.65 -18.36 28.76
N LYS A 53 -13.46 -18.87 28.41
CA LYS A 53 -12.64 -18.34 27.32
C LYS A 53 -13.53 -18.40 26.09
N GLN A 54 -13.99 -17.24 25.63
CA GLN A 54 -14.86 -17.09 24.48
C GLN A 54 -14.29 -17.88 23.30
N GLN A 55 -14.89 -19.03 22.99
CA GLN A 55 -14.48 -19.88 21.87
C GLN A 55 -14.59 -19.07 20.57
N LEU A 56 -13.43 -18.90 19.93
CA LEU A 56 -13.31 -18.09 18.74
C LEU A 56 -13.81 -18.88 17.52
N ALA A 57 -14.95 -18.44 16.97
CA ALA A 57 -15.61 -19.07 15.84
C ALA A 57 -14.68 -19.28 14.62
N PRO A 58 -14.89 -20.35 13.82
CA PRO A 58 -14.16 -20.57 12.58
C PRO A 58 -14.30 -19.39 11.60
N LYS A 59 -13.20 -19.10 10.90
CA LYS A 59 -13.10 -17.96 9.98
C LYS A 59 -13.13 -18.43 8.53
N ASN A 60 -13.88 -17.73 7.69
CA ASN A 60 -14.03 -18.10 6.28
C ASN A 60 -12.87 -17.56 5.45
N ARG A 61 -12.14 -18.45 4.78
CA ARG A 61 -11.01 -18.13 3.90
C ARG A 61 -11.41 -17.25 2.71
N GLY A 62 -12.55 -17.52 2.07
CA GLY A 62 -13.06 -16.73 0.95
C GLY A 62 -13.40 -15.29 1.36
N LYS A 63 -13.97 -15.11 2.57
CA LYS A 63 -14.22 -13.78 3.14
C LYS A 63 -12.91 -13.02 3.37
N ALA A 64 -11.90 -13.68 3.92
CA ALA A 64 -10.59 -13.07 4.15
C ALA A 64 -9.92 -12.65 2.83
N LEU A 65 -9.97 -13.52 1.81
CA LEU A 65 -9.46 -13.23 0.48
C LEU A 65 -10.12 -11.97 -0.10
N PHE A 66 -11.46 -11.95 -0.13
CA PHE A 66 -12.21 -10.84 -0.71
C PHE A 66 -11.92 -9.52 0.03
N LEU A 67 -11.86 -9.55 1.36
CA LEU A 67 -11.53 -8.37 2.16
C LEU A 67 -10.15 -7.79 1.80
N SER A 68 -9.12 -8.64 1.69
CA SER A 68 -7.77 -8.18 1.32
C SER A 68 -7.61 -7.84 -0.15
N LEU A 69 -8.44 -8.41 -1.04
CA LEU A 69 -8.49 -8.02 -2.45
C LEU A 69 -9.10 -6.62 -2.61
N LEU A 70 -10.07 -6.25 -1.76
CA LEU A 70 -10.69 -4.94 -1.77
C LEU A 70 -9.78 -3.89 -1.16
N VAL A 71 -9.25 -4.15 0.05
CA VAL A 71 -8.26 -3.31 0.72
C VAL A 71 -7.21 -4.21 1.37
N PRO A 72 -5.95 -4.15 0.90
CA PRO A 72 -4.86 -4.93 1.44
C PRO A 72 -4.75 -4.80 2.96
N GLY A 73 -4.67 -5.94 3.64
CA GLY A 73 -4.57 -6.04 5.09
C GLY A 73 -5.87 -6.32 5.82
N LEU A 74 -7.05 -6.04 5.25
CA LEU A 74 -8.34 -6.29 5.94
C LEU A 74 -8.60 -7.77 6.20
N GLY A 75 -8.25 -8.66 5.27
CA GLY A 75 -8.37 -10.10 5.44
C GLY A 75 -7.42 -10.65 6.51
N GLN A 76 -6.21 -10.10 6.63
CA GLN A 76 -5.29 -10.42 7.73
C GLN A 76 -5.83 -9.94 9.07
N TYR A 77 -6.42 -8.74 9.13
CA TYR A 77 -7.11 -8.25 10.32
C TYR A 77 -8.27 -9.16 10.72
N TYR A 78 -9.08 -9.58 9.74
CA TYR A 78 -10.12 -10.57 9.95
C TYR A 78 -9.55 -11.88 10.52
N ALA A 79 -8.40 -12.35 10.02
CA ALA A 79 -7.69 -13.52 10.53
C ALA A 79 -6.92 -13.31 11.85
N GLU A 80 -7.08 -12.17 12.54
CA GLU A 80 -6.31 -11.79 13.74
C GLU A 80 -4.78 -11.68 13.55
N ALA A 81 -4.31 -11.68 12.32
CA ALA A 81 -2.91 -11.42 11.98
C ALA A 81 -2.64 -9.89 11.94
N ARG A 82 -2.87 -9.20 13.07
CA ARG A 82 -2.84 -7.73 13.20
C ARG A 82 -1.58 -7.09 12.60
N THR A 83 -0.40 -7.60 12.93
CA THR A 83 0.88 -7.07 12.42
C THR A 83 0.98 -7.17 10.90
N LYS A 84 0.56 -8.30 10.31
CA LYS A 84 0.55 -8.45 8.85
C LYS A 84 -0.47 -7.51 8.20
N GLY A 85 -1.65 -7.41 8.80
CA GLY A 85 -2.69 -6.48 8.34
C GLY A 85 -2.21 -5.04 8.32
N ALA A 86 -1.53 -4.59 9.38
CA ALA A 86 -0.92 -3.27 9.46
C ALA A 86 0.14 -3.04 8.38
N VAL A 87 1.00 -4.04 8.10
CA VAL A 87 2.03 -3.95 7.06
C VAL A 87 1.41 -3.79 5.67
N PHE A 88 0.44 -4.63 5.29
CA PHE A 88 -0.23 -4.52 3.98
C PHE A 88 -0.99 -3.21 3.81
N LEU A 89 -1.69 -2.76 4.85
CA LEU A 89 -2.40 -1.49 4.83
C LEU A 89 -1.43 -0.29 4.75
N GLY A 90 -0.32 -0.35 5.49
CA GLY A 90 0.73 0.66 5.43
C GLY A 90 1.39 0.74 4.05
N MET A 91 1.67 -0.41 3.42
CA MET A 91 2.16 -0.46 2.04
C MET A 91 1.15 0.13 1.07
N GLU A 92 -0.14 -0.19 1.23
CA GLU A 92 -1.21 0.34 0.38
C GLU A 92 -1.26 1.87 0.42
N ILE A 93 -1.29 2.44 1.63
CA ILE A 93 -1.25 3.90 1.82
C ILE A 93 0.02 4.49 1.21
N GLY A 94 1.18 3.88 1.47
CA GLY A 94 2.46 4.34 0.94
C GLY A 94 2.53 4.34 -0.58
N LEU A 95 1.97 3.31 -1.22
CA LEU A 95 1.92 3.21 -2.68
C LEU A 95 0.99 4.28 -3.29
N TRP A 96 -0.19 4.50 -2.72
CA TRP A 96 -1.09 5.57 -3.17
C TRP A 96 -0.48 6.97 -3.00
N LEU A 97 0.20 7.22 -1.88
CA LEU A 97 0.94 8.47 -1.67
C LEU A 97 2.06 8.63 -2.71
N THR A 98 2.81 7.57 -2.99
CA THR A 98 3.88 7.58 -3.99
C THR A 98 3.34 7.83 -5.39
N TYR A 99 2.25 7.15 -5.78
CA TYR A 99 1.54 7.38 -7.04
C TYR A 99 1.12 8.84 -7.19
N SER A 100 0.45 9.36 -6.15
CA SER A 100 -0.04 10.74 -6.13
C SER A 100 1.10 11.74 -6.22
N GLY A 101 2.22 11.48 -5.52
CA GLY A 101 3.43 12.30 -5.59
C GLY A 101 4.02 12.36 -6.99
N PHE A 102 4.17 11.22 -7.67
CA PHE A 102 4.66 11.20 -9.05
C PHE A 102 3.69 11.88 -10.03
N LYS A 103 2.38 11.70 -9.88
CA LYS A 103 1.38 12.40 -10.69
C LYS A 103 1.43 13.91 -10.49
N ALA A 104 1.51 14.39 -9.25
CA ALA A 104 1.62 15.81 -8.96
C ALA A 104 2.91 16.41 -9.54
N TYR A 105 4.05 15.76 -9.32
CA TYR A 105 5.34 16.20 -9.85
C TYR A 105 5.37 16.20 -11.39
N GLY A 106 4.83 15.16 -12.02
CA GLY A 106 4.72 15.09 -13.48
C GLY A 106 3.89 16.23 -14.05
N ASN A 107 2.75 16.56 -13.42
CA ASN A 107 1.90 17.67 -13.84
C ASN A 107 2.58 19.04 -13.65
N TRP A 108 3.34 19.24 -12.57
CA TRP A 108 4.12 20.48 -12.39
C TRP A 108 5.18 20.63 -13.47
N ARG A 109 5.93 19.56 -13.75
CA ARG A 109 6.94 19.59 -14.83
C ARG A 109 6.33 19.74 -16.21
N GLN A 110 5.10 19.24 -16.40
CA GLN A 110 4.35 19.49 -17.61
C GLN A 110 4.06 20.98 -17.80
N ASN A 111 3.49 21.63 -16.79
CA ASN A 111 3.24 23.07 -16.85
C ASN A 111 4.54 23.86 -17.05
N ASP A 112 5.65 23.42 -16.44
CA ASP A 112 6.96 24.06 -16.60
C ASP A 112 7.43 24.02 -18.06
N TYR A 113 7.44 22.86 -18.72
CA TYR A 113 7.91 22.78 -20.11
C TYR A 113 6.95 23.49 -21.08
N GLU A 114 5.64 23.42 -20.84
CA GLU A 114 4.64 24.09 -21.67
C GLU A 114 4.84 25.61 -21.62
N THR A 115 4.90 26.17 -20.40
CA THR A 115 5.13 27.61 -20.19
C THR A 115 6.48 28.05 -20.76
N PHE A 116 7.52 27.22 -20.61
CA PHE A 116 8.85 27.50 -21.13
C PHE A 116 8.88 27.55 -22.67
N ALA A 117 8.19 26.63 -23.34
CA ALA A 117 8.05 26.66 -24.80
C ALA A 117 7.24 27.87 -25.27
N ALA A 118 6.20 28.27 -24.53
CA ALA A 118 5.47 29.49 -24.86
C ALA A 118 6.36 30.74 -24.82
N SER A 119 7.26 30.84 -23.83
CA SER A 119 8.12 32.02 -23.68
C SER A 119 9.35 32.04 -24.60
N HIS A 120 9.90 30.88 -24.95
CA HIS A 120 11.17 30.77 -25.71
C HIS A 120 11.01 30.29 -27.15
N ALA A 121 9.86 29.72 -27.50
CA ALA A 121 9.56 29.25 -28.85
C ALA A 121 8.26 29.82 -29.43
N GLY A 122 7.52 30.66 -28.69
CA GLY A 122 6.26 31.24 -29.16
C GLY A 122 5.12 30.24 -29.30
N VAL A 123 5.20 29.09 -28.60
CA VAL A 123 4.18 28.04 -28.66
C VAL A 123 2.84 28.51 -28.08
N ASN A 124 1.76 28.24 -28.82
CA ASN A 124 0.39 28.40 -28.31
C ASN A 124 -0.04 27.16 -27.50
N LEU A 125 -0.36 27.35 -26.21
CA LEU A 125 -0.73 26.27 -25.29
C LEU A 125 -2.16 25.72 -25.47
N THR A 126 -3.02 26.44 -26.21
CA THR A 126 -4.44 26.10 -26.29
C THR A 126 -4.67 24.89 -27.19
N GLY A 127 -5.36 23.88 -26.66
CA GLY A 127 -5.84 22.73 -27.44
C GLY A 127 -4.74 21.86 -28.03
N LYS A 128 -3.55 21.85 -27.42
CA LYS A 128 -2.42 21.01 -27.84
C LYS A 128 -2.44 19.68 -27.11
N ASP A 129 -2.08 18.62 -27.83
CA ASP A 129 -1.84 17.32 -27.24
C ASP A 129 -0.36 17.17 -26.85
N HIS A 130 -0.05 16.11 -26.11
CA HIS A 130 1.32 15.82 -25.70
C HIS A 130 2.24 15.52 -26.90
N THR A 131 1.71 14.95 -27.99
CA THR A 131 2.52 14.63 -29.19
C THR A 131 3.03 15.89 -29.88
N TYR A 132 2.25 16.97 -29.90
CA TYR A 132 2.70 18.27 -30.37
C TYR A 132 3.95 18.74 -29.63
N PHE A 133 3.98 18.65 -28.29
CA PHE A 133 5.16 19.03 -27.51
C PHE A 133 6.36 18.10 -27.71
N ILE A 134 6.13 16.83 -28.09
CA ILE A 134 7.21 15.94 -28.55
C ILE A 134 7.80 16.47 -29.87
N ASP A 135 6.96 16.85 -30.84
CA ASP A 135 7.44 17.42 -32.11
C ASP A 135 8.20 18.74 -31.87
N VAL A 136 7.68 19.63 -31.01
CA VAL A 136 8.35 20.90 -30.61
C VAL A 136 9.74 20.67 -30.02
N GLY A 137 9.95 19.60 -29.25
CA GLY A 137 11.26 19.27 -28.69
C GLY A 137 12.25 18.63 -29.67
N ASN A 138 11.76 18.13 -30.80
CA ASN A 138 12.57 17.39 -31.78
C ASN A 138 13.10 18.25 -32.93
N PHE A 139 12.53 19.43 -33.15
CA PHE A 139 12.83 20.30 -34.29
C PHE A 139 12.97 21.76 -33.84
N ASP A 140 13.88 22.50 -34.46
CA ASP A 140 14.13 23.91 -34.08
C ASP A 140 12.91 24.79 -34.32
N ASN A 141 12.17 24.51 -35.38
CA ASN A 141 10.99 25.27 -35.77
C ASN A 141 10.01 24.42 -36.59
N ILE A 142 8.82 25.00 -36.80
CA ILE A 142 7.74 24.39 -37.57
C ILE A 142 8.14 24.05 -39.01
N TYR A 143 9.02 24.86 -39.64
CA TYR A 143 9.45 24.66 -41.01
C TYR A 143 10.28 23.39 -41.16
N GLU A 144 11.26 23.19 -40.28
CA GLU A 144 12.10 22.00 -40.26
C GLU A 144 11.28 20.72 -40.09
N HIS A 145 10.35 20.73 -39.12
CA HIS A 145 9.42 19.62 -38.91
C HIS A 145 8.58 19.34 -40.16
N ASN A 146 7.97 20.38 -40.75
CA ASN A 146 7.10 20.22 -41.90
C ASN A 146 7.86 19.70 -43.11
N GLU A 147 9.05 20.22 -43.39
CA GLU A 147 9.91 19.69 -44.45
C GLU A 147 10.28 18.22 -44.22
N TYR A 148 10.59 17.84 -42.98
CA TYR A 148 10.87 16.45 -42.61
C TYR A 148 9.66 15.55 -42.88
N ARG A 149 8.44 15.97 -42.50
CA ARG A 149 7.21 15.21 -42.75
C ARG A 149 6.85 15.13 -44.23
N LEU A 150 7.08 16.19 -45.01
CA LEU A 150 6.86 16.21 -46.45
C LEU A 150 7.79 15.24 -47.18
N ARG A 151 9.08 15.16 -46.79
CA ARG A 151 10.03 14.17 -47.33
C ARG A 151 9.58 12.73 -47.07
N GLN A 152 8.94 12.48 -45.93
CA GLN A 152 8.39 11.18 -45.55
C GLN A 152 7.01 10.88 -46.15
N ARG A 153 6.39 11.82 -46.87
CA ARG A 153 5.01 11.73 -47.37
C ARG A 153 3.97 11.53 -46.24
N TYR A 154 4.25 12.01 -45.03
CA TYR A 154 3.34 11.99 -43.88
C TYR A 154 2.53 13.28 -43.79
N PHE A 155 1.70 13.53 -44.80
CA PHE A 155 0.92 14.77 -44.94
C PHE A 155 -0.08 15.00 -43.79
N TYR A 156 -0.56 13.94 -43.14
CA TYR A 156 -1.51 14.02 -42.02
C TYR A 156 -0.87 14.55 -40.71
N LYS A 157 0.46 14.63 -40.65
CA LYS A 157 1.23 15.23 -39.54
C LYS A 157 1.78 16.61 -39.89
N TYR A 158 1.33 17.21 -41.00
CA TYR A 158 1.75 18.56 -41.38
C TYR A 158 1.05 19.62 -40.51
N TYR A 159 1.81 20.58 -39.98
CA TYR A 159 1.25 21.72 -39.25
C TYR A 159 1.13 22.93 -40.17
N GLN A 160 -0.02 23.60 -40.18
CA GLN A 160 -0.20 24.82 -40.96
C GLN A 160 0.57 25.97 -40.31
N ASP A 161 1.26 26.78 -41.11
CA ASP A 161 1.99 27.97 -40.65
C ASP A 161 0.99 29.06 -40.22
N THR A 162 0.54 28.93 -38.98
CA THR A 162 -0.45 29.76 -38.31
C THR A 162 -0.01 29.93 -36.87
N GLU A 163 -0.38 31.04 -36.23
CA GLU A 163 -0.07 31.30 -34.82
C GLU A 163 -0.51 30.15 -33.88
N PHE A 164 -1.56 29.41 -34.25
CA PHE A 164 -2.03 28.27 -33.47
C PHE A 164 -1.00 27.14 -33.41
N TRP A 165 -0.25 26.85 -34.48
CA TRP A 165 0.71 25.74 -34.53
C TRP A 165 2.17 26.16 -34.45
N TYR A 166 2.45 27.45 -34.63
CA TYR A 166 3.79 28.01 -34.75
C TYR A 166 4.69 27.67 -33.55
N TRP A 167 5.96 27.38 -33.85
CA TRP A 167 7.06 27.46 -32.91
C TRP A 167 8.37 27.74 -33.65
N ASP A 168 9.28 28.46 -33.00
CA ASP A 168 10.64 28.72 -33.45
C ASP A 168 11.53 29.01 -32.23
N TRP A 169 12.45 28.09 -31.91
CA TRP A 169 13.29 28.18 -30.72
C TRP A 169 14.31 29.33 -30.84
N ASP A 170 14.34 30.20 -29.84
CA ASP A 170 15.32 31.30 -29.74
C ASP A 170 16.78 30.83 -29.64
N SER A 171 17.02 29.65 -29.04
CA SER A 171 18.35 29.03 -28.93
C SER A 171 18.28 27.52 -28.71
N LYS A 172 19.34 26.82 -29.17
CA LYS A 172 19.52 25.38 -28.92
C LYS A 172 19.55 25.03 -27.43
N ALA A 173 20.13 25.89 -26.60
CA ALA A 173 20.20 25.67 -25.15
C ALA A 173 18.82 25.68 -24.50
N ASN A 174 17.91 26.56 -24.95
CA ASN A 174 16.54 26.58 -24.47
C ASN A 174 15.75 25.35 -24.95
N MET A 175 15.92 24.93 -26.20
CA MET A 175 15.32 23.68 -26.68
C MET A 175 15.79 22.46 -25.86
N GLU A 176 17.08 22.37 -25.55
CA GLU A 176 17.60 21.29 -24.68
C GLU A 176 17.01 21.37 -23.27
N LYS A 177 16.89 22.59 -22.71
CA LYS A 177 16.29 22.79 -21.39
C LYS A 177 14.82 22.35 -21.36
N PHE A 178 14.07 22.69 -22.40
CA PHE A 178 12.70 22.23 -22.59
C PHE A 178 12.63 20.70 -22.63
N ASP A 179 13.49 20.07 -23.41
CA ASP A 179 13.48 18.61 -23.55
C ASP A 179 13.77 17.91 -22.22
N GLN A 180 14.72 18.42 -21.44
CA GLN A 180 14.99 17.93 -20.07
C GLN A 180 13.76 18.03 -19.16
N LEU A 181 13.02 19.15 -19.21
CA LEU A 181 11.80 19.33 -18.43
C LEU A 181 10.71 18.34 -18.87
N ARG A 182 10.49 18.22 -20.18
CA ARG A 182 9.52 17.29 -20.79
C ARG A 182 9.83 15.84 -20.44
N VAL A 183 11.06 15.39 -20.65
CA VAL A 183 11.51 14.04 -20.27
C VAL A 183 11.33 13.79 -18.77
N SER A 184 11.55 14.80 -17.92
CA SER A 184 11.32 14.66 -16.48
C SER A 184 9.84 14.49 -16.11
N ALA A 185 8.93 15.18 -16.81
CA ALA A 185 7.48 15.03 -16.67
C ALA A 185 7.03 13.62 -17.12
N ASP A 186 7.49 13.18 -18.29
CA ASP A 186 7.17 11.87 -18.87
C ASP A 186 7.69 10.74 -17.97
N THR A 187 8.92 10.87 -17.48
CA THR A 187 9.52 9.92 -16.53
C THR A 187 8.70 9.80 -15.25
N ALA A 188 8.22 10.92 -14.71
CA ALA A 188 7.37 10.90 -13.52
C ALA A 188 6.02 10.23 -13.78
N ASN A 189 5.37 10.53 -14.91
CA ASN A 189 4.13 9.89 -15.31
C ASN A 189 4.30 8.37 -15.54
N ASN A 190 5.40 7.94 -16.15
CA ASN A 190 5.74 6.53 -16.32
C ASN A 190 5.98 5.84 -14.97
N ARG A 191 6.66 6.50 -14.02
CA ARG A 191 6.82 5.98 -12.65
C ARG A 191 5.49 5.85 -11.94
N ALA A 192 4.57 6.80 -12.11
CA ALA A 192 3.21 6.68 -11.57
C ALA A 192 2.48 5.44 -12.13
N GLN A 193 2.58 5.19 -13.44
CA GLN A 193 2.00 3.97 -14.04
C GLN A 193 2.63 2.68 -13.49
N PHE A 194 3.94 2.67 -13.27
CA PHE A 194 4.60 1.53 -12.63
C PHE A 194 4.08 1.29 -11.20
N VAL A 195 3.87 2.36 -10.42
CA VAL A 195 3.29 2.26 -9.06
C VAL A 195 1.88 1.67 -9.07
N LEU A 196 1.04 1.98 -10.07
CA LEU A 196 -0.27 1.31 -10.21
C LEU A 196 -0.13 -0.21 -10.34
N GLY A 197 0.87 -0.68 -11.10
CA GLY A 197 1.19 -2.11 -11.17
C GLY A 197 1.58 -2.69 -9.82
N MET A 198 2.35 -1.95 -9.02
CA MET A 198 2.72 -2.36 -7.66
C MET A 198 1.51 -2.40 -6.71
N ILE A 199 0.56 -1.47 -6.83
CA ILE A 199 -0.69 -1.50 -6.06
C ILE A 199 -1.46 -2.78 -6.38
N VAL A 200 -1.67 -3.09 -7.66
CA VAL A 200 -2.35 -4.34 -8.05
C VAL A 200 -1.62 -5.57 -7.52
N ALA A 201 -0.28 -5.61 -7.57
CA ALA A 201 0.50 -6.70 -7.00
C ALA A 201 0.31 -6.81 -5.47
N ASN A 202 0.28 -5.68 -4.75
CA ASN A 202 0.02 -5.63 -3.31
C ASN A 202 -1.35 -6.23 -2.96
N HIS A 203 -2.40 -5.90 -3.73
CA HIS A 203 -3.72 -6.49 -3.58
C HIS A 203 -3.73 -8.02 -3.73
N LEU A 204 -3.08 -8.54 -4.77
CA LEU A 204 -3.03 -9.99 -5.01
C LEU A 204 -2.25 -10.73 -3.92
N ILE A 205 -1.06 -10.24 -3.56
CA ILE A 205 -0.23 -10.84 -2.52
C ILE A 205 -0.94 -10.80 -1.18
N SER A 206 -1.58 -9.67 -0.84
CA SER A 206 -2.36 -9.53 0.40
C SER A 206 -3.54 -10.49 0.44
N ALA A 207 -4.28 -10.65 -0.66
CA ALA A 207 -5.41 -11.58 -0.74
C ALA A 207 -4.99 -13.03 -0.51
N ILE A 208 -3.87 -13.47 -1.08
CA ILE A 208 -3.30 -14.81 -0.87
C ILE A 208 -2.84 -14.99 0.58
N ASP A 209 -2.09 -14.04 1.13
CA ASP A 209 -1.59 -14.13 2.51
C ASP A 209 -2.74 -14.09 3.53
N ALA A 210 -3.87 -13.44 3.23
CA ALA A 210 -5.05 -13.43 4.08
C ALA A 210 -5.63 -14.85 4.24
N VAL A 211 -5.69 -15.62 3.16
CA VAL A 211 -6.12 -17.03 3.20
C VAL A 211 -5.19 -17.86 4.07
N TRP A 212 -3.88 -17.69 3.91
CA TRP A 212 -2.89 -18.38 4.75
C TRP A 212 -2.97 -17.95 6.22
N SER A 213 -3.27 -16.69 6.48
CA SER A 213 -3.44 -16.17 7.83
C SER A 213 -4.67 -16.78 8.51
N VAL A 214 -5.77 -16.99 7.78
CA VAL A 214 -6.93 -17.77 8.28
C VAL A 214 -6.55 -19.21 8.57
N HIS A 215 -5.82 -19.89 7.67
CA HIS A 215 -5.39 -21.26 7.91
C HIS A 215 -4.52 -21.37 9.17
N LYS A 216 -3.55 -20.46 9.34
CA LYS A 216 -2.70 -20.42 10.54
C LYS A 216 -3.51 -20.15 11.81
N TYR A 217 -4.52 -19.27 11.72
CA TYR A 217 -5.44 -18.98 12.81
C TYR A 217 -6.21 -20.23 13.23
N GLU A 218 -6.78 -20.97 12.27
CA GLU A 218 -7.49 -22.24 12.52
C GLU A 218 -6.57 -23.27 13.19
N THR A 219 -5.34 -23.45 12.69
CA THR A 219 -4.37 -24.39 13.29
C THR A 219 -4.02 -24.00 14.73
N LYS A 220 -3.84 -22.71 15.03
CA LYS A 220 -3.58 -22.22 16.40
C LYS A 220 -4.77 -22.45 17.33
N ARG A 221 -6.00 -22.33 16.80
CA ARG A 221 -7.23 -22.67 17.54
C ARG A 221 -7.26 -24.16 17.87
N LEU A 222 -6.97 -25.02 16.89
CA LEU A 222 -6.97 -26.47 17.06
C LEU A 222 -5.83 -26.99 17.95
N SER A 223 -4.72 -26.28 18.08
CA SER A 223 -3.62 -26.66 18.99
C SER A 223 -3.90 -26.36 20.46
N HIS A 224 -5.04 -25.75 20.80
CA HIS A 224 -5.49 -25.50 22.17
C HIS A 224 -6.40 -26.62 22.72
N ILE A 225 -6.37 -27.82 22.12
CA ILE A 225 -7.00 -29.02 22.69
C ILE A 225 -6.26 -29.37 23.99
N ASP A 226 -6.95 -29.26 25.12
CA ASP A 226 -6.38 -29.53 26.44
C ASP A 226 -6.66 -30.98 26.83
N TRP A 227 -5.59 -31.70 27.20
CA TRP A 227 -5.66 -33.10 27.63
C TRP A 227 -5.66 -33.12 29.15
N ASP A 228 -6.82 -33.37 29.75
CA ASP A 228 -6.90 -33.54 31.20
C ASP A 228 -6.79 -35.03 31.55
N ILE A 229 -5.63 -35.39 32.12
CA ILE A 229 -5.34 -36.74 32.61
C ILE A 229 -5.45 -36.71 34.13
N GLN A 230 -6.57 -37.20 34.63
CA GLN A 230 -6.80 -37.33 36.06
C GLN A 230 -6.36 -38.73 36.50
N VAL A 231 -5.27 -38.79 37.27
CA VAL A 231 -4.80 -40.02 37.91
C VAL A 231 -5.35 -40.03 39.33
N GLY A 232 -6.34 -40.87 39.59
CA GLY A 232 -6.87 -41.07 40.93
C GLY A 232 -5.87 -41.83 41.81
N ASP A 233 -5.58 -41.29 42.98
CA ASP A 233 -4.66 -41.82 44.00
C ASP A 233 -5.29 -42.93 44.87
N GLY A 234 -6.34 -43.59 44.36
CA GLY A 234 -7.11 -44.61 45.07
C GLY A 234 -6.23 -45.68 45.69
N LEU A 235 -6.00 -45.58 47.01
CA LEU A 235 -5.11 -46.44 47.81
C LEU A 235 -5.39 -47.96 47.71
N LEU A 236 -6.48 -48.38 47.06
CA LEU A 236 -6.81 -49.78 46.79
C LEU A 236 -7.24 -50.07 45.34
N GLN A 237 -7.48 -49.04 44.50
CA GLN A 237 -7.87 -49.18 43.08
C GLN A 237 -7.41 -47.93 42.30
N PRO A 238 -6.24 -47.94 41.65
CA PRO A 238 -5.83 -46.83 40.81
C PRO A 238 -6.72 -46.76 39.57
N THR A 239 -7.35 -45.61 39.35
CA THR A 239 -8.14 -45.33 38.14
C THR A 239 -7.51 -44.19 37.36
N VAL A 240 -7.28 -44.39 36.07
CA VAL A 240 -6.83 -43.34 35.15
C VAL A 240 -8.02 -42.92 34.30
N ASN A 241 -8.48 -41.69 34.49
CA ASN A 241 -9.51 -41.09 33.65
C ASN A 241 -8.84 -40.15 32.65
N VAL A 242 -8.98 -40.46 31.36
CA VAL A 242 -8.53 -39.58 30.27
C VAL A 242 -9.76 -38.88 29.74
N SER A 243 -9.80 -37.55 29.87
CA SER A 243 -10.87 -36.75 29.27
C SER A 243 -10.29 -35.83 28.19
N LEU A 244 -10.92 -35.84 27.02
CA LEU A 244 -10.60 -34.93 25.93
C LEU A 244 -11.58 -33.76 26.02
N SER A 245 -11.09 -32.61 26.48
CA SER A 245 -11.87 -31.38 26.42
C SER A 245 -11.58 -30.70 25.08
N VAL A 246 -12.61 -30.61 24.24
CA VAL A 246 -12.59 -29.75 23.07
C VAL A 246 -13.46 -28.57 23.41
N ASP A 247 -12.84 -27.44 23.71
CA ASP A 247 -13.54 -26.18 23.80
C ASP A 247 -14.05 -25.83 22.38
N PHE A 248 -15.31 -26.20 22.08
CA PHE A 248 -16.06 -25.84 20.86
C PHE A 248 -16.46 -24.37 20.71
#